data_AF-Q4R149-F1
#
_entry.id   AF-Q4R149-F1
#
_cell.length_a   1.000
_cell.length_b   1.000
_cell.length_c   1.000
_cell.angle_alpha   90.00
_cell.angle_beta   90.00
_cell.angle_gamma   90.00
#
_symmetry.space_group_name_H-M   'P 1'
#
loop_
_entity.id
_entity.type
_entity.pdbx_description
1 polymer ?
#
loop_
_entity_poly.entity_id
_entity_poly.type
_entity_poly.pdbx_seq_one_letter_code
_entity_poly.pdbx_strand_id
1 'polypeptide(L)'
;MNQIILSCVLLLAILGISYASLAQMKVKEGARVKIQVFRASKGVKIVKHTERIIRYDGKRLVDGAGLEIDSSNYEYEHGDLFIKKFGKADEGLYSPYPANLEIKNEGNGSFSGVPVPAIRYTIDAKANVGK
;
A
#
# COMPACT_ATOMS: atom_id res chain seq x y z
N MET A 1 -30.88 21.47 -21.99
CA MET A 1 -31.05 20.48 -20.90
C MET A 1 -30.17 19.23 -21.10
N ASN A 2 -30.04 18.70 -22.32
CA ASN A 2 -29.26 17.47 -22.56
C ASN A 2 -27.74 17.56 -22.33
N GLN A 3 -27.11 18.72 -22.54
CA GLN A 3 -25.64 18.84 -22.38
C GLN A 3 -25.17 18.79 -20.93
N ILE A 4 -25.95 19.30 -19.97
CA ILE A 4 -25.58 19.27 -18.54
C ILE A 4 -25.61 17.83 -18.01
N ILE A 5 -26.62 17.05 -18.42
CA ILE A 5 -26.78 15.65 -18.01
C ILE A 5 -25.58 14.81 -18.48
N LEU A 6 -25.14 15.01 -19.72
CA LEU A 6 -24.01 14.28 -20.29
C LEU A 6 -22.70 14.57 -19.54
N SER A 7 -22.46 15.84 -19.19
CA SER A 7 -21.29 16.26 -18.41
C SER A 7 -21.29 15.66 -16.99
N CYS A 8 -22.46 15.59 -16.33
CA CYS A 8 -22.57 14.96 -15.01
C CYS A 8 -22.29 13.46 -15.03
N VAL A 9 -22.75 12.74 -16.07
CA VAL A 9 -22.48 11.30 -16.23
C VAL A 9 -21.00 11.04 -16.46
N LEU A 10 -20.31 11.89 -17.24
CA LEU A 10 -18.86 11.78 -17.46
C LEU A 10 -18.06 12.04 -16.17
N LEU A 11 -18.45 13.04 -15.37
CA LEU A 11 -17.82 13.34 -14.08
C LEU A 11 -17.99 12.17 -13.09
N LEU A 12 -19.19 11.57 -13.03
CA LEU A 12 -19.46 10.39 -12.20
C LEU A 12 -18.65 9.18 -12.65
N ALA A 13 -18.46 8.98 -13.96
CA ALA A 13 -17.62 7.89 -14.48
C ALA A 13 -16.16 8.08 -14.08
N ILE A 14 -15.60 9.29 -14.19
CA ILE A 14 -14.21 9.58 -13.81
C ILE A 14 -14.00 9.39 -12.31
N LEU A 15 -14.94 9.84 -11.48
CA LEU A 15 -14.88 9.67 -10.02
C LEU A 15 -15.07 8.20 -9.60
N GLY A 16 -15.94 7.46 -10.28
CA GLY A 16 -16.25 6.06 -9.96
C GLY A 16 -15.08 5.09 -10.22
N ILE A 17 -14.22 5.38 -11.20
CA ILE A 17 -13.09 4.51 -11.56
C ILE A 17 -11.94 4.59 -10.56
N SER A 18 -11.87 5.66 -9.75
CA SER A 18 -10.69 5.97 -8.93
C SER A 18 -10.42 4.98 -7.78
N TYR A 19 -11.38 4.10 -7.44
CA TYR A 19 -11.21 3.11 -6.38
C TYR A 19 -11.02 1.66 -6.87
N ALA A 20 -11.05 1.42 -8.18
CA ALA A 20 -11.07 0.05 -8.72
C ALA A 20 -9.75 -0.72 -8.54
N SER A 21 -8.62 -0.03 -8.37
CA SER A 21 -7.29 -0.66 -8.19
C SER A 21 -6.84 -0.68 -6.72
N LEU A 22 -7.77 -1.02 -5.82
CA LEU A 22 -7.50 -1.20 -4.39
C LEU A 22 -7.58 -2.69 -4.05
N ALA A 23 -6.42 -3.34 -3.98
CA ALA A 23 -6.34 -4.67 -3.39
C ALA A 23 -6.64 -4.57 -1.88
N GLN A 24 -7.48 -5.46 -1.35
CA GLN A 24 -7.74 -5.54 0.08
C GLN A 24 -7.20 -6.84 0.64
N MET A 25 -6.49 -6.75 1.77
CA MET A 25 -5.95 -7.89 2.48
C MET A 25 -6.52 -7.91 3.90
N LYS A 26 -7.25 -8.98 4.22
CA LYS A 26 -7.75 -9.24 5.56
C LYS A 26 -6.71 -10.04 6.35
N VAL A 27 -6.43 -9.60 7.56
CA VAL A 27 -5.37 -10.14 8.40
C VAL A 27 -5.94 -10.51 9.77
N LYS A 28 -5.55 -11.67 10.31
CA LYS A 28 -5.85 -12.01 11.71
C LYS A 28 -5.05 -11.12 12.66
N GLU A 29 -5.70 -10.59 13.69
CA GLU A 29 -5.00 -9.78 14.69
C GLU A 29 -3.91 -10.57 15.42
N GLY A 30 -2.76 -9.94 15.61
CA GLY A 30 -1.55 -10.53 16.17
C GLY A 30 -0.75 -11.41 15.19
N ALA A 31 -1.21 -11.59 13.95
CA ALA A 31 -0.45 -12.34 12.96
C ALA A 31 0.80 -11.59 12.50
N ARG A 32 1.82 -12.36 12.09
CA ARG A 32 2.97 -11.83 11.35
C ARG A 32 2.57 -11.59 9.90
N VAL A 33 2.80 -10.39 9.38
CA VAL A 33 2.34 -9.98 8.05
C VAL A 33 3.49 -9.47 7.22
N LYS A 34 3.64 -10.02 6.01
CA LYS A 34 4.53 -9.50 4.98
C LYS A 34 3.86 -8.32 4.26
N ILE A 35 4.55 -7.18 4.22
CA ILE A 35 4.10 -5.98 3.50
C ILE A 35 4.53 -6.09 2.03
N GLN A 36 3.64 -6.65 1.22
CA GLN A 36 3.95 -7.05 -0.17
C GLN A 36 4.52 -5.92 -1.04
N VAL A 37 4.02 -4.70 -0.87
CA VAL A 37 4.46 -3.52 -1.65
C VAL A 37 5.85 -3.01 -1.29
N PHE A 38 6.41 -3.41 -0.15
CA PHE A 38 7.68 -2.88 0.34
C PHE A 38 8.87 -3.28 -0.56
N ARG A 39 8.87 -4.53 -1.05
CA ARG A 39 9.99 -5.10 -1.79
C ARG A 39 10.30 -4.32 -3.08
N ALA A 40 9.26 -3.80 -3.73
CA ALA A 40 9.39 -3.08 -5.00
C ALA A 40 10.21 -1.78 -4.86
N SER A 41 10.03 -1.02 -3.78
CA SER A 41 10.72 0.27 -3.57
C SER A 41 11.73 0.28 -2.42
N LYS A 42 11.87 -0.82 -1.66
CA LYS A 42 12.52 -0.84 -0.32
C LYS A 42 11.98 0.24 0.62
N GLY A 43 10.70 0.57 0.42
CA GLY A 43 10.02 1.63 1.13
C GLY A 43 8.52 1.54 0.90
N VAL A 44 7.76 1.99 1.88
CA VAL A 44 6.30 1.97 1.87
C VAL A 44 5.77 3.24 2.50
N LYS A 45 4.72 3.77 1.88
CA LYS A 45 3.86 4.82 2.42
C LYS A 45 2.59 4.17 2.94
N ILE A 46 2.25 4.47 4.19
CA ILE A 46 1.11 3.94 4.93
C ILE A 46 0.16 5.10 5.22
N VAL A 47 -1.11 4.97 4.86
CA VAL A 47 -2.13 5.99 5.08
C VAL A 47 -3.33 5.40 5.82
N LYS A 48 -3.60 5.91 7.02
CA LYS A 48 -4.83 5.60 7.79
C LYS A 48 -5.58 6.86 8.19
N HIS A 49 -4.99 7.63 9.09
CA HIS A 49 -5.43 8.98 9.50
C HIS A 49 -4.33 10.00 9.23
N THR A 50 -3.08 9.60 9.49
CA THR A 50 -1.87 10.31 9.12
C THR A 50 -1.06 9.47 8.12
N GLU A 51 -0.28 10.16 7.31
CA GLU A 51 0.70 9.52 6.44
C GLU A 51 1.94 9.14 7.25
N ARG A 52 2.45 7.93 7.02
CA ARG A 52 3.74 7.46 7.55
C ARG A 52 4.54 6.84 6.43
N ILE A 53 5.84 7.13 6.38
CA ILE A 53 6.78 6.50 5.47
C ILE A 53 7.70 5.60 6.30
N ILE A 54 7.96 4.39 5.80
CA ILE A 54 8.99 3.49 6.32
C ILE A 54 9.87 3.10 5.15
N ARG A 55 11.18 3.27 5.27
CA ARG A 55 12.17 2.85 4.28
C ARG A 55 13.27 2.03 4.94
N TYR A 56 13.96 1.23 4.14
CA TYR A 56 15.21 0.60 4.56
C TYR A 56 16.41 1.33 3.94
N ASP A 57 17.31 1.86 4.77
CA ASP A 57 18.47 2.64 4.32
C ASP A 57 19.71 1.77 4.00
N GLY A 58 19.59 0.44 4.13
CA GLY A 58 20.71 -0.50 4.00
C GLY A 58 21.26 -1.00 5.35
N LYS A 59 20.87 -0.37 6.46
CA LYS A 59 21.26 -0.77 7.82
C LYS A 59 20.05 -0.85 8.75
N ARG A 60 19.13 0.11 8.69
CA ARG A 60 18.02 0.29 9.63
C ARG A 60 16.75 0.70 8.89
N LEU A 61 15.63 0.64 9.62
CA LEU A 61 14.37 1.23 9.17
C LEU A 61 14.34 2.71 9.55
N VAL A 62 13.95 3.55 8.60
CA VAL A 62 13.91 5.01 8.75
C VAL A 62 12.59 5.59 8.23
N ASP A 63 12.26 6.79 8.67
CA ASP A 63 11.11 7.54 8.20
C ASP A 63 11.38 8.26 6.86
N GLY A 64 10.44 9.12 6.44
CA GLY A 64 10.57 9.94 5.23
C GLY A 64 11.69 10.99 5.29
N ALA A 65 12.12 11.40 6.47
CA ALA A 65 13.23 12.32 6.69
C ALA A 65 14.58 11.61 6.86
N GLY A 66 14.59 10.28 6.93
CA GLY A 66 15.79 9.48 7.16
C GLY A 66 16.14 9.28 8.63
N LEU A 67 15.24 9.62 9.55
CA LEU A 67 15.41 9.37 10.98
C LEU A 67 15.04 7.93 11.31
N GLU A 68 15.79 7.30 12.21
CA GLU A 68 15.50 5.95 12.67
C GLU A 68 14.13 5.89 13.36
N ILE A 69 13.32 4.89 12.99
CA ILE A 69 12.02 4.66 13.60
C ILE A 69 12.12 3.59 14.69
N ASP A 70 11.14 3.59 15.60
CA ASP A 70 10.92 2.43 16.46
C ASP A 70 10.57 1.20 15.59
N SER A 71 11.51 0.26 15.55
CA SER A 71 11.42 -1.00 14.80
C SER A 71 11.01 -2.19 15.67
N SER A 72 10.56 -1.96 16.91
CA SER A 72 10.19 -3.02 17.87
C SER A 72 9.15 -4.02 17.32
N ASN A 73 8.18 -3.56 16.52
CA ASN A 73 7.17 -4.38 15.84
C ASN A 73 7.46 -4.68 14.37
N TYR A 74 8.64 -4.31 13.85
CA TYR A 74 9.02 -4.52 12.46
C TYR A 74 10.22 -5.47 12.33
N GLU A 75 10.23 -6.23 11.23
CA GLU A 75 11.29 -7.14 10.83
C GLU A 75 11.64 -6.88 9.37
N TYR A 76 12.92 -6.78 9.06
CA TYR A 76 13.40 -6.72 7.68
C TYR A 76 14.20 -7.99 7.38
N GLU A 77 13.72 -8.80 6.45
CA GLU A 77 14.33 -10.08 6.09
C GLU A 77 14.28 -10.27 4.58
N HIS A 78 15.42 -10.57 3.94
CA HIS A 78 15.50 -10.92 2.51
C HIS A 78 14.85 -9.89 1.54
N GLY A 79 14.88 -8.60 1.91
CA GLY A 79 14.28 -7.53 1.12
C GLY A 79 12.81 -7.24 1.43
N ASP A 80 12.19 -8.03 2.30
CA ASP A 80 10.79 -7.89 2.68
C ASP A 80 10.66 -7.23 4.06
N LEU A 81 9.65 -6.36 4.20
CA LEU A 81 9.24 -5.82 5.50
C LEU A 81 8.12 -6.69 6.07
N PHE A 82 8.25 -7.04 7.33
CA PHE A 82 7.25 -7.76 8.11
C PHE A 82 6.81 -6.91 9.31
N ILE A 83 5.52 -6.97 9.62
CA ILE A 83 4.97 -6.54 10.90
C ILE A 83 4.85 -7.80 11.77
N LYS A 84 5.50 -7.82 12.93
CA LYS A 84 5.59 -9.03 13.78
C LYS A 84 4.24 -9.42 14.37
N LYS A 85 3.51 -8.43 14.88
CA LYS A 85 2.17 -8.57 15.45
C LYS A 85 1.27 -7.48 14.88
N PHE A 86 0.52 -7.81 13.84
CA PHE A 86 -0.39 -6.87 13.18
C PHE A 86 -1.58 -6.54 14.08
N GLY A 87 -1.77 -5.26 14.40
CA GLY A 87 -2.85 -4.77 15.24
C GLY A 87 -3.64 -3.65 14.60
N LYS A 88 -4.58 -3.07 15.36
CA LYS A 88 -5.47 -2.02 14.84
C LYS A 88 -4.71 -0.78 14.36
N ALA A 89 -3.57 -0.47 14.97
CA ALA A 89 -2.71 0.64 14.59
C ALA A 89 -2.04 0.44 13.21
N ASP A 90 -1.94 -0.80 12.74
CA ASP A 90 -1.27 -1.17 11.49
C ASP A 90 -2.25 -1.25 10.31
N GLU A 91 -3.56 -1.14 10.54
CA GLU A 91 -4.51 -1.02 9.44
C GLU A 91 -4.26 0.25 8.62
N GLY A 92 -4.42 0.16 7.31
CA GLY A 92 -4.20 1.30 6.45
C GLY A 92 -4.03 0.92 4.99
N LEU A 93 -3.82 1.93 4.17
CA LEU A 93 -3.47 1.79 2.78
C LEU A 93 -1.95 1.83 2.61
N TYR A 94 -1.38 0.77 2.08
CA TYR A 94 0.06 0.60 1.89
C TYR A 94 0.39 0.73 0.41
N SER A 95 1.29 1.64 0.06
CA SER A 95 1.74 1.90 -1.31
C SER A 95 3.26 1.97 -1.37
N PRO A 96 3.92 1.56 -2.46
CA PRO A 96 5.37 1.67 -2.56
C PRO A 96 5.84 3.13 -2.42
N TYR A 97 6.99 3.35 -1.77
CA TYR A 97 7.59 4.67 -1.62
C TYR A 97 9.11 4.65 -1.94
N PRO A 98 9.60 5.50 -2.86
CA PRO A 98 8.83 6.39 -3.74
C PRO A 98 7.87 5.59 -4.62
N ALA A 99 6.87 6.27 -5.18
CA ALA A 99 5.89 5.63 -6.03
C ALA A 99 6.61 4.97 -7.23
N ASN A 100 6.37 3.67 -7.42
CA ASN A 100 6.96 2.90 -8.51
C ASN A 100 5.92 2.66 -9.61
N LEU A 101 6.39 2.71 -10.85
CA LEU A 101 5.68 2.20 -12.01
C LEU A 101 6.21 0.81 -12.31
N GLU A 102 5.32 -0.14 -12.54
CA GLU A 102 5.66 -1.39 -13.21
C GLU A 102 5.78 -1.09 -14.71
N ILE A 103 7.00 -1.13 -15.23
CA ILE A 103 7.28 -0.86 -16.65
C ILE A 103 7.24 -2.19 -17.40
N LYS A 104 6.36 -2.29 -18.40
CA LYS A 104 6.29 -3.40 -19.35
C LYS A 104 6.82 -2.94 -20.71
N ASN A 105 7.70 -3.72 -21.30
CA ASN A 105 8.15 -3.53 -22.68
C ASN A 105 7.15 -4.27 -23.59
N GLU A 106 6.52 -3.54 -24.50
CA GLU A 106 5.45 -4.04 -25.38
C GLU A 106 6.00 -4.78 -26.62
N GLY A 107 7.32 -5.01 -26.71
CA GLY A 107 7.96 -5.77 -27.78
C GLY A 107 8.08 -5.03 -29.12
N ASN A 108 7.34 -3.93 -29.32
CA ASN A 108 7.45 -3.01 -30.46
C ASN A 108 8.39 -1.81 -30.19
N GLY A 109 9.18 -1.85 -29.11
CA GLY A 109 10.01 -0.74 -28.64
C GLY A 109 9.26 0.30 -27.80
N SER A 110 7.95 0.17 -27.61
CA SER A 110 7.18 1.01 -26.69
C SER A 110 7.16 0.41 -25.27
N PHE A 111 6.93 1.28 -24.30
CA PHE A 111 6.83 0.93 -22.88
C PHE A 111 5.48 1.38 -22.35
N SER A 112 4.82 0.52 -21.56
CA SER A 112 3.69 0.90 -20.72
C SER A 112 4.13 0.93 -19.26
N GLY A 113 3.66 1.93 -18.51
CA GLY A 113 3.94 2.06 -17.08
C GLY A 113 2.64 2.05 -16.30
N VAL A 114 2.43 1.03 -15.48
CA VAL A 114 1.24 0.95 -14.61
C VAL A 114 1.67 1.24 -13.17
N PRO A 115 1.01 2.18 -12.46
CA PRO A 115 1.25 2.38 -11.04
C PRO A 115 1.06 1.08 -10.26
N VAL A 116 2.03 0.70 -9.45
CA VAL A 116 1.90 -0.46 -8.58
C VAL A 116 0.73 -0.20 -7.60
N PRO A 117 -0.27 -1.09 -7.53
CA PRO A 117 -1.48 -0.85 -6.74
C PRO A 117 -1.16 -0.77 -5.26
N ALA A 118 -1.90 0.08 -4.56
CA ALA A 118 -1.88 0.13 -3.11
C ALA A 118 -2.72 -1.02 -2.52
N ILE A 119 -2.26 -1.60 -1.42
CA ILE A 119 -2.96 -2.68 -0.71
C ILE A 119 -3.50 -2.13 0.59
N ARG A 120 -4.81 -2.23 0.80
CA ARG A 120 -5.45 -1.92 2.07
C ARG A 120 -5.39 -3.14 2.99
N TYR A 121 -4.71 -3.03 4.12
CA TYR A 121 -4.69 -4.05 5.15
C TYR A 121 -5.73 -3.73 6.23
N THR A 122 -6.58 -4.69 6.56
CA THR A 122 -7.59 -4.60 7.62
C THR A 122 -7.62 -5.85 8.46
N ILE A 123 -8.06 -5.74 9.72
CA ILE A 123 -8.25 -6.90 10.58
C ILE A 123 -9.48 -7.68 10.12
N ASP A 124 -9.34 -9.01 9.99
CA ASP A 124 -10.48 -9.89 9.75
C ASP A 124 -11.29 -10.06 11.04
N ALA A 125 -12.39 -9.32 11.13
CA ALA A 125 -13.31 -9.42 12.26
C ALA A 125 -13.80 -10.86 12.49
N LYS A 126 -13.98 -11.68 11.44
CA LYS A 126 -14.47 -13.06 11.59
C LYS A 126 -13.43 -13.98 12.23
N ALA A 127 -12.14 -13.74 12.00
CA ALA A 127 -11.05 -14.53 12.57
C ALA A 127 -10.83 -14.26 14.07
N ASN A 128 -11.36 -13.14 14.58
CA ASN A 128 -11.21 -12.70 15.96
C ASN A 128 -12.39 -13.08 16.88
N VAL A 129 -13.53 -13.55 16.34
CA VAL A 129 -14.72 -13.94 17.13
C VAL A 129 -14.60 -15.36 17.72
N GLY A 130 -13.54 -16.11 17.37
CA GLY A 130 -13.28 -17.48 17.85
C GLY A 130 -12.27 -17.62 18.98
N LYS A 131 -12.08 -16.58 19.80
CA LYS A 131 -11.27 -16.61 21.04
C LYS A 131 -12.12 -16.12 22.20
#